data_AF-A0A925LYV6-F1
#
_entry.id   AF-A0A925LYV6-F1
#
_cell.length_a   1.000
_cell.length_b   1.000
_cell.length_c   1.000
_cell.angle_alpha   90.00
_cell.angle_beta   90.00
_cell.angle_gamma   90.00
#
_symmetry.space_group_name_H-M   'P 1'
#
loop_
_entity.id
_entity.type
_entity.pdbx_description
1 polymer ?
#
loop_
_entity_poly.entity_id
_entity_poly.type
_entity_poly.pdbx_seq_one_letter_code
_entity_poly.pdbx_strand_id
1 'polypeptide(L)'
;MSNSSFDDLWRRDFLRGFGLWIVIEIVSFLVLPGLGAIQPGDRLKFWFGLSIPLGIGGALLIGGSSRFIAMTNDRAASGSKTLLSFLGQFGGSIGIAGILFPFVMVAGEFLSKIFVK
;
A
#
# COMPACT_ATOMS: atom_id res chain seq x y z
N MET A 1 22.13 5.39 -17.61
CA MET A 1 21.40 6.26 -16.66
C MET A 1 22.15 6.30 -15.32
N SER A 2 22.28 7.45 -14.67
CA SER A 2 22.98 7.59 -13.38
C SER A 2 22.14 7.04 -12.22
N ASN A 3 22.79 6.53 -11.16
CA ASN A 3 22.12 6.00 -9.96
C ASN A 3 21.12 6.99 -9.33
N SER A 4 21.35 8.29 -9.48
CA SER A 4 20.45 9.36 -9.03
C SER A 4 19.03 9.23 -9.59
N SER A 5 18.87 8.86 -10.86
CA SER A 5 17.55 8.74 -11.49
C SER A 5 16.69 7.62 -10.87
N PHE A 6 17.31 6.55 -10.37
CA PHE A 6 16.61 5.43 -9.74
C PHE A 6 16.28 5.73 -8.27
N ASP A 7 17.13 6.47 -7.58
CA ASP A 7 16.87 6.91 -6.20
C ASP A 7 15.73 7.95 -6.16
N ASP A 8 15.66 8.85 -7.14
CA ASP A 8 14.55 9.80 -7.29
C ASP A 8 13.22 9.09 -7.58
N LEU A 9 13.24 8.05 -8.41
CA LEU A 9 12.08 7.20 -8.70
C LEU A 9 11.59 6.50 -7.42
N TRP A 10 12.51 5.87 -6.68
CA TRP A 10 12.20 5.20 -5.42
C TRP A 10 11.58 6.17 -4.42
N ARG A 11 12.20 7.35 -4.22
CA ARG A 11 11.71 8.37 -3.28
C ARG A 11 10.32 8.85 -3.66
N ARG A 12 10.09 9.17 -4.94
CA ARG A 12 8.80 9.66 -5.41
C ARG A 12 7.69 8.64 -5.19
N ASP A 13 7.93 7.39 -5.54
CA ASP A 13 6.90 6.34 -5.46
C ASP A 13 6.66 5.92 -4.01
N PHE A 14 7.71 5.88 -3.17
CA PHE A 14 7.59 5.74 -1.73
C PHE A 14 6.71 6.85 -1.13
N LEU A 15 7.02 8.13 -1.41
CA LEU A 15 6.28 9.27 -0.87
C LEU A 15 4.82 9.27 -1.32
N ARG A 16 4.55 8.86 -2.56
CA ARG A 16 3.18 8.70 -3.07
C ARG A 16 2.43 7.58 -2.34
N GLY A 17 3.05 6.41 -2.19
CA GLY A 17 2.47 5.28 -1.46
C GLY A 17 2.21 5.63 0.02
N PHE A 18 3.19 6.25 0.66
CA PHE A 18 3.11 6.68 2.05
C PHE A 18 2.05 7.76 2.27
N GLY A 19 2.00 8.77 1.38
CA GLY A 19 0.97 9.81 1.43
C GLY A 19 -0.44 9.25 1.21
N LEU A 20 -0.59 8.34 0.24
CA LEU A 20 -1.86 7.65 0.01
C LEU A 20 -2.30 6.84 1.24
N TRP A 21 -1.38 6.10 1.84
CA TRP A 21 -1.63 5.36 3.07
C TRP A 21 -2.11 6.25 4.20
N ILE A 22 -1.42 7.37 4.47
CA ILE A 22 -1.84 8.32 5.53
C ILE A 22 -3.26 8.85 5.28
N VAL A 23 -3.58 9.23 4.05
CA VAL A 23 -4.92 9.72 3.71
C VAL A 23 -5.97 8.64 3.98
N ILE A 24 -5.71 7.41 3.53
CA ILE A 24 -6.60 6.27 3.75
C ILE A 24 -6.73 5.96 5.25
N GLU A 25 -5.64 5.96 6.00
CA GLU A 25 -5.60 5.75 7.45
C GLU A 25 -6.52 6.73 8.18
N ILE A 26 -6.39 8.03 7.88
CA ILE A 26 -7.18 9.11 8.49
C ILE A 26 -8.65 8.93 8.13
N VAL A 27 -8.97 8.73 6.85
CA VAL A 27 -10.36 8.56 6.42
C VAL A 27 -10.99 7.33 7.07
N SER A 28 -10.28 6.20 7.06
CA SER A 28 -10.75 4.92 7.59
C SER A 28 -10.91 4.91 9.10
N PHE A 29 -9.93 5.39 9.86
CA PHE A 29 -9.89 5.20 11.31
C PHE A 29 -10.22 6.44 12.13
N LEU A 30 -10.22 7.62 11.51
CA LEU A 30 -10.61 8.87 12.17
C LEU A 30 -11.97 9.37 11.68
N VAL A 31 -12.11 9.58 10.36
CA VAL A 31 -13.31 10.23 9.80
C VAL A 31 -14.53 9.31 9.86
N LEU A 32 -14.44 8.08 9.34
CA LEU A 32 -15.61 7.18 9.28
C LEU A 32 -16.15 6.77 10.67
N PRO A 33 -15.32 6.42 11.67
CA PRO A 33 -15.78 6.21 13.04
C PRO A 33 -16.29 7.50 13.68
N GLY A 34 -15.62 8.63 13.45
CA GLY A 34 -16.02 9.94 14.00
C GLY A 34 -17.40 10.41 13.51
N LEU A 35 -17.79 10.03 12.29
CA LEU A 35 -19.13 10.27 11.73
C LEU A 35 -20.17 9.21 12.15
N GLY A 36 -19.78 8.20 12.93
CA GLY A 36 -20.65 7.10 13.34
C GLY A 36 -21.06 6.15 12.20
N ALA A 37 -20.41 6.26 11.03
CA ALA A 37 -20.66 5.39 9.88
C ALA A 37 -20.37 3.92 10.23
N ILE A 38 -19.31 3.70 11.01
CA ILE A 38 -18.90 2.40 11.55
C ILE A 38 -18.72 2.45 13.07
N GLN A 39 -18.93 1.33 13.76
CA GLN A 39 -18.69 1.20 15.22
C GLN A 39 -17.89 -0.07 15.55
N PRO A 40 -16.63 -0.17 15.10
CA PRO A 40 -15.81 -1.38 15.27
C PRO A 40 -15.37 -1.69 16.71
N GLY A 41 -15.57 -0.77 17.67
CA GLY A 41 -15.20 -0.97 19.07
C GLY A 41 -13.70 -1.21 19.26
N ASP A 42 -13.34 -2.24 20.03
CA ASP A 42 -11.94 -2.60 20.32
C ASP A 42 -11.16 -3.06 19.08
N ARG A 43 -11.86 -3.53 18.03
CA ARG A 43 -11.23 -3.96 16.78
C ARG A 43 -10.55 -2.80 16.04
N LEU A 44 -11.02 -1.56 16.25
CA LEU A 44 -10.45 -0.37 15.64
C LEU A 44 -8.97 -0.18 16.02
N LYS A 45 -8.66 -0.34 17.31
CA LYS A 45 -7.29 -0.19 17.83
C LYS A 45 -6.36 -1.26 17.30
N PHE A 46 -6.87 -2.49 17.20
CA PHE A 46 -6.11 -3.61 16.62
C PHE A 46 -5.82 -3.40 15.14
N TRP A 47 -6.81 -2.99 14.34
CA TRP A 47 -6.63 -2.71 12.92
C TRP A 47 -5.68 -1.53 12.69
N PHE A 48 -5.81 -0.46 13.48
CA PHE A 48 -4.88 0.66 13.45
C PHE A 48 -3.44 0.24 13.82
N GLY A 49 -3.28 -0.65 14.82
CA GLY A 49 -1.97 -1.19 15.17
C GLY A 49 -1.32 -2.00 14.04
N LEU A 50 -2.13 -2.74 13.27
CA LEU A 50 -1.67 -3.50 12.11
C LEU A 50 -1.43 -2.64 10.87
N SER A 51 -2.20 -1.56 10.67
CA SER A 51 -2.05 -0.70 9.50
C SER A 51 -0.73 0.06 9.47
N ILE A 52 -0.17 0.42 10.63
CA ILE A 52 1.13 1.12 10.71
C ILE A 52 2.26 0.32 10.03
N PRO A 53 2.59 -0.92 10.45
CA PRO A 53 3.63 -1.69 9.80
C PRO A 53 3.27 -2.06 8.36
N LEU A 54 1.99 -2.30 8.05
CA LEU A 54 1.54 -2.65 6.69
C LEU A 54 1.63 -1.47 5.72
N GLY A 55 1.32 -0.26 6.17
CA GLY A 55 1.38 0.95 5.36
C GLY A 55 2.81 1.42 5.12
N ILE A 56 3.64 1.44 6.17
CA ILE A 56 5.08 1.76 6.03
C ILE A 56 5.77 0.70 5.16
N GLY A 57 5.58 -0.59 5.50
CA GLY A 57 6.13 -1.70 4.73
C GLY A 57 5.64 -1.72 3.29
N GLY A 58 4.36 -1.41 3.08
CA GLY A 58 3.77 -1.34 1.75
C GLY A 58 4.33 -0.22 0.90
N ALA A 59 4.51 0.97 1.46
CA ALA A 59 5.14 2.10 0.77
C ALA A 59 6.61 1.79 0.40
N LEU A 60 7.36 1.13 1.29
CA LEU A 60 8.72 0.68 1.01
C LEU A 60 8.77 -0.36 -0.13
N LEU A 61 7.83 -1.31 -0.13
CA LEU A 61 7.70 -2.30 -1.20
C LEU A 61 7.35 -1.67 -2.54
N ILE A 62 6.48 -0.65 -2.58
CA ILE A 62 6.18 0.08 -3.82
C ILE A 62 7.42 0.78 -4.36
N GLY A 63 8.12 1.57 -3.53
CA GLY A 63 9.34 2.24 -3.97
C GLY A 63 10.40 1.24 -4.46
N GLY A 64 10.61 0.16 -3.70
CA GLY A 64 11.55 -0.91 -4.04
C GLY A 64 11.19 -1.63 -5.33
N SER A 65 9.91 -1.96 -5.51
CA SER A 65 9.36 -2.57 -6.72
C SER A 65 9.56 -1.69 -7.95
N SER A 66 9.20 -0.40 -7.89
CA SER A 66 9.42 0.54 -9.00
C SER A 66 10.89 0.63 -9.41
N ARG A 67 11.78 0.73 -8.42
CA ARG A 67 13.23 0.75 -8.67
C ARG A 67 13.69 -0.55 -9.32
N PHE A 68 13.22 -1.69 -8.82
CA PHE A 68 13.59 -3.03 -9.31
C PHE A 68 13.12 -3.25 -10.75
N ILE A 69 11.87 -2.89 -11.07
CA ILE A 69 11.33 -2.96 -12.44
C ILE A 69 12.13 -2.05 -13.37
N ALA A 70 12.42 -0.81 -12.96
CA ALA A 70 13.19 0.13 -13.77
C ALA A 70 14.60 -0.38 -14.08
N MET A 71 15.32 -0.92 -13.07
CA MET A 71 16.64 -1.53 -13.27
C MET A 71 16.60 -2.78 -14.14
N THR A 72 15.56 -3.60 -14.01
CA THR A 72 15.36 -4.82 -14.82
C THR A 72 15.13 -4.45 -16.28
N ASN A 73 14.31 -3.42 -16.54
CA ASN A 73 14.02 -2.95 -17.89
C ASN A 73 15.26 -2.45 -18.62
N ASP A 74 16.19 -1.83 -17.89
CA ASP A 74 17.42 -1.23 -18.41
C ASP A 74 18.55 -2.26 -18.64
N ARG A 75 18.58 -3.37 -17.88
CA ARG A 75 19.74 -4.29 -17.83
C ARG A 75 19.47 -5.73 -18.27
N ALA A 76 18.23 -6.21 -18.30
CA ALA A 76 17.95 -7.62 -18.53
C ALA A 76 17.85 -8.01 -20.03
N ALA A 77 18.51 -9.11 -20.40
CA ALA A 77 18.30 -9.77 -21.69
C ALA A 77 16.85 -10.29 -21.82
N SER A 78 16.33 -10.33 -23.05
CA SER A 78 14.90 -10.50 -23.38
C SER A 78 14.19 -11.66 -22.66
N GLY A 79 14.87 -12.79 -22.42
CA GLY A 79 14.28 -13.96 -21.73
C GLY A 79 14.18 -13.84 -20.21
N SER A 80 15.09 -13.11 -19.54
CA SER A 80 15.10 -12.93 -18.08
C SER A 80 14.21 -11.75 -17.64
N LYS A 81 13.96 -10.81 -18.56
CA LYS A 81 13.20 -9.58 -18.35
C LYS A 81 11.77 -9.83 -17.87
N THR A 82 11.10 -10.87 -18.37
CA THR A 82 9.71 -11.19 -18.01
C THR A 82 9.58 -11.66 -16.57
N LEU A 83 10.46 -12.57 -16.12
CA LEU A 83 10.41 -13.12 -14.76
C LEU A 83 10.75 -12.06 -13.70
N LEU A 84 11.79 -11.26 -13.93
CA LEU A 84 12.15 -10.18 -13.00
C LEU A 84 11.10 -9.07 -13.00
N SER A 85 10.51 -8.72 -14.16
CA SER A 85 9.40 -7.76 -14.19
C SER A 85 8.19 -8.28 -13.39
N PHE A 86 7.89 -9.58 -13.46
CA PHE A 86 6.80 -10.19 -12.71
C PHE A 86 7.06 -10.14 -11.19
N LEU A 87 8.27 -10.46 -10.74
CA LEU A 87 8.67 -10.34 -9.33
C LEU A 87 8.56 -8.90 -8.82
N GLY A 88 8.97 -7.93 -9.65
CA GLY A 88 8.79 -6.52 -9.36
C GLY A 88 7.32 -6.16 -9.19
N GLN A 89 6.47 -6.51 -10.15
CA GLN A 89 5.03 -6.22 -10.10
C GLN A 89 4.35 -6.89 -8.90
N PHE A 90 4.75 -8.11 -8.55
CA PHE A 90 4.24 -8.82 -7.38
C PHE A 90 4.64 -8.13 -6.07
N GLY A 91 5.87 -7.64 -5.95
CA GLY A 91 6.29 -6.82 -4.82
C GLY A 91 5.47 -5.52 -4.70
N GLY A 92 5.18 -4.88 -5.83
CA GLY A 92 4.36 -3.67 -5.88
C GLY A 92 2.90 -3.94 -5.47
N SER A 93 2.31 -5.06 -5.90
CA SER A 93 0.92 -5.41 -5.56
C SER A 93 0.76 -5.75 -4.08
N ILE A 94 1.73 -6.47 -3.48
CA ILE A 94 1.77 -6.68 -2.03
C ILE A 94 1.84 -5.33 -1.30
N GLY A 95 2.66 -4.41 -1.80
CA GLY A 95 2.78 -3.08 -1.21
C GLY A 95 1.46 -2.30 -1.23
N ILE A 96 0.74 -2.34 -2.36
CA ILE A 96 -0.60 -1.74 -2.49
C ILE A 96 -1.59 -2.41 -1.53
N ALA A 97 -1.57 -3.74 -1.41
CA ALA A 97 -2.46 -4.46 -0.49
C ALA A 97 -2.26 -4.02 0.97
N GLY A 98 -1.01 -3.81 1.39
CA GLY A 98 -0.69 -3.27 2.72
C GLY A 98 -1.20 -1.84 2.93
N ILE A 99 -1.05 -0.97 1.92
CA ILE A 99 -1.56 0.41 1.97
C ILE A 99 -3.09 0.47 2.02
N LEU A 100 -3.76 -0.43 1.30
CA LEU A 100 -5.23 -0.49 1.24
C LEU A 100 -5.87 -1.22 2.42
N PHE A 101 -5.08 -1.83 3.32
CA PHE A 101 -5.58 -2.56 4.48
C PHE A 101 -6.61 -1.78 5.32
N PRO A 102 -6.38 -0.51 5.71
CA PRO A 102 -7.36 0.25 6.50
C PRO A 102 -8.70 0.41 5.79
N PHE A 103 -8.66 0.60 4.47
CA PHE A 103 -9.85 0.75 3.66
C PHE A 103 -10.66 -0.54 3.62
N VAL A 104 -10.01 -1.69 3.41
CA VAL A 104 -10.66 -3.00 3.35
C VAL A 104 -11.34 -3.34 4.67
N MET A 105 -10.67 -3.12 5.80
CA MET A 105 -11.23 -3.44 7.12
C MET A 105 -12.49 -2.62 7.42
N VAL A 106 -12.43 -1.32 7.13
CA VAL A 106 -13.55 -0.40 7.38
C VAL A 106 -14.70 -0.62 6.39
N ALA A 107 -14.40 -0.91 5.12
CA ALA A 107 -15.43 -1.26 4.14
C ALA A 107 -16.15 -2.55 4.52
N GLY A 108 -15.41 -3.58 5.00
CA GLY A 108 -16.01 -4.82 5.51
C GLY A 108 -16.95 -4.58 6.69
N GLU A 109 -16.54 -3.72 7.64
CA GLU A 109 -17.37 -3.35 8.79
C GLU A 109 -18.60 -2.52 8.38
N PHE A 110 -18.45 -1.63 7.40
CA PHE A 110 -19.56 -0.85 6.87
C PHE A 110 -20.58 -1.75 6.17
N LEU A 111 -20.13 -2.69 5.33
CA LEU A 111 -21.00 -3.64 4.64
C LEU A 111 -21.69 -4.60 5.62
N SER A 112 -20.98 -5.10 6.64
CA SER A 112 -21.60 -5.97 7.65
C SER A 112 -22.75 -5.28 8.37
N LYS A 113 -22.62 -3.98 8.68
CA LYS A 113 -23.69 -3.16 9.26
C LYS A 113 -24.90 -2.98 8.33
N ILE A 114 -24.70 -2.98 7.01
CA ILE A 114 -25.78 -2.86 6.02
C ILE A 114 -26.52 -4.18 5.83
N PHE A 115 -25.79 -5.29 5.70
CA PHE A 115 -26.36 -6.60 5.36
C PHE A 115 -26.88 -7.38 6.58
N VAL A 116 -26.39 -7.11 7.79
CA VAL A 116 -26.85 -7.73 9.04
C VAL A 116 -27.97 -6.91 9.69
N LYS A 117 -28.70 -6.12 8.88
CA LYS A 117 -29.83 -5.32 9.33
C LYS A 117 -31.15 -6.05 9.17
#